data_AF-A0A552LQD0-F1
#
_entry.id   AF-A0A552LQD0-F1
#
_cell.length_a   1.000
_cell.length_b   1.000
_cell.length_c   1.000
_cell.angle_alpha   90.00
_cell.angle_beta   90.00
_cell.angle_gamma   90.00
#
_symmetry.space_group_name_H-M   'P 1'
#
loop_
_entity.id
_entity.type
_entity.pdbx_description
1 polymer ?
#
loop_
_entity_poly.entity_id
_entity_poly.type
_entity_poly.pdbx_seq_one_letter_code
_entity_poly.pdbx_strand_id
1 'polypeptide(L)' 'MRLWTPDKFDDVSVEETSKRLIICGNALVDFFSLEITPTDYLDIVESCGVDVDEYLEIINENLYDIV' A
#
# COMPACT_ATOMS: atom_id res chain seq x y z
N MET A 1 0.53 -10.26 12.56
CA MET A 1 0.87 -9.22 11.56
C MET A 1 1.07 -9.85 10.20
N ARG A 2 0.04 -9.76 9.36
CA ARG A 2 0.02 -10.22 7.98
C ARG A 2 0.56 -9.10 7.09
N LEU A 3 1.56 -9.41 6.28
CA LEU A 3 2.08 -8.49 5.26
C LEU A 3 1.31 -8.77 3.97
N TRP A 4 0.93 -7.71 3.26
CA TRP A 4 0.42 -7.85 1.91
C TRP A 4 1.51 -8.44 1.02
N THR A 5 1.14 -9.48 0.25
CA THR A 5 2.02 -10.13 -0.72
C THR A 5 1.30 -10.17 -2.06
N PRO A 6 1.86 -9.56 -3.12
CA PRO A 6 1.21 -9.56 -4.43
C PRO A 6 1.06 -11.00 -4.95
N ASP A 7 -0.15 -11.33 -5.41
CA ASP A 7 -0.52 -12.67 -5.91
C ASP A 7 0.21 -13.08 -7.21
N LYS A 8 0.85 -12.12 -7.91
CA LYS A 8 1.54 -12.37 -9.18
C LYS A 8 2.92 -11.72 -9.18
N PHE A 9 3.95 -12.54 -9.04
CA PHE A 9 5.32 -12.20 -9.43
C PHE A 9 5.56 -12.34 -10.93
N ASP A 10 4.53 -12.64 -11.71
CA ASP A 10 4.64 -12.81 -13.16
C ASP A 10 4.88 -11.44 -13.82
N ASP A 11 6.10 -11.26 -14.33
CA ASP A 11 6.58 -10.20 -15.24
C ASP A 11 6.75 -8.75 -14.72
N VAL A 12 6.75 -8.49 -13.42
CA VAL A 12 7.13 -7.15 -12.90
C VAL A 12 8.62 -7.09 -12.58
N SER A 13 9.36 -6.23 -13.28
CA SER A 13 10.80 -6.09 -13.05
C SER A 13 11.08 -5.62 -11.61
N VAL A 14 12.19 -6.07 -11.03
CA VAL A 14 12.62 -5.65 -9.67
C VAL A 14 12.72 -4.12 -9.56
N GLU A 15 13.13 -3.44 -10.63
CA GLU A 15 13.20 -1.98 -10.66
C GLU A 15 11.83 -1.33 -10.60
N GLU A 16 10.85 -1.90 -11.30
CA GLU A 16 9.47 -1.40 -11.30
C GLU A 16 8.81 -1.61 -9.93
N THR A 17 9.00 -2.79 -9.33
CA THR A 17 8.56 -3.08 -7.95
C THR A 17 9.20 -2.13 -6.94
N SER A 18 10.50 -1.85 -7.08
CA SER A 18 11.23 -0.93 -6.20
C SER A 18 10.70 0.51 -6.32
N LYS A 19 10.39 0.96 -7.54
CA LYS A 19 9.77 2.29 -7.75
C LYS A 19 8.41 2.40 -7.09
N ARG A 20 7.55 1.39 -7.26
CA ARG A 20 6.22 1.35 -6.63
C ARG A 20 6.30 1.37 -5.10
N LEU A 21 7.25 0.61 -4.53
CA LEU A 21 7.54 0.64 -3.10
C LEU A 21 7.93 2.03 -2.60
N ILE A 22 8.79 2.74 -3.34
CA ILE A 22 9.20 4.12 -3.00
C ILE A 22 7.99 5.06 -3.08
N ILE A 23 7.15 4.94 -4.12
CA ILE A 23 5.95 5.76 -4.28
C ILE A 23 4.98 5.56 -3.11
N CYS A 24 4.64 4.31 -2.79
CA CYS A 24 3.77 4.00 -1.64
C CYS A 24 4.37 4.48 -0.31
N GLY A 25 5.69 4.38 -0.15
CA GLY A 25 6.40 4.87 1.03
C GLY A 25 6.31 6.40 1.17
N ASN A 26 6.50 7.15 0.09
CA ASN A 26 6.35 8.60 0.09
C ASN A 26 4.89 9.01 0.36
N ALA A 27 3.93 8.37 -0.30
CA ALA A 27 2.51 8.65 -0.09
C ALA A 27 2.10 8.45 1.38
N LEU A 28 2.67 7.44 2.05
CA LEU A 28 2.43 7.20 3.48
C LEU A 28 3.01 8.34 4.35
N VAL A 29 4.20 8.83 4.01
CA VAL A 29 4.81 9.98 4.71
C VAL A 29 3.96 11.23 4.52
N ASP A 30 3.50 11.50 3.30
CA ASP A 30 2.69 12.67 2.97
C ASP A 30 1.32 12.59 3.68
N PHE A 31 0.73 11.39 3.76
CA PHE A 31 -0.49 11.13 4.50
C PHE A 31 -0.33 11.42 6.01
N PHE A 32 0.73 10.91 6.65
CA PHE A 32 0.98 11.19 8.06
C PHE A 32 1.37 12.64 8.34
N SER A 33 1.91 13.33 7.33
CA SER A 33 2.23 14.76 7.39
C SER A 33 1.01 15.65 7.13
N LEU A 34 -0.17 15.05 6.85
CA LEU A 34 -1.43 15.72 6.51
C LEU A 34 -1.35 16.57 5.23
N GLU A 35 -0.42 16.25 4.33
CA GLU A 35 -0.23 16.96 3.06
C GLU A 35 -1.21 16.47 1.98
N ILE A 36 -1.67 15.22 2.09
CA ILE A 36 -2.66 14.60 1.20
C ILE A 36 -3.84 14.04 2.01
N THR A 37 -4.99 13.89 1.35
CA THR A 37 -6.17 13.29 2.00
C THR A 37 -6.06 11.76 2.06
N PRO A 38 -6.85 11.10 2.94
CA PRO A 38 -6.93 9.64 2.93
C PRO A 38 -7.31 9.06 1.56
N THR A 39 -8.18 9.75 0.81
CA THR A 39 -8.57 9.34 -0.55
C THR A 39 -7.38 9.42 -1.51
N ASP A 40 -6.64 10.53 -1.50
CA ASP A 40 -5.45 10.69 -2.36
C ASP A 40 -4.40 9.62 -2.07
N TYR A 41 -4.22 9.26 -0.79
CA TYR A 41 -3.32 8.18 -0.39
C TYR A 41 -3.73 6.83 -1.01
N LEU A 42 -5.02 6.47 -0.89
CA LEU A 42 -5.54 5.20 -1.42
C LEU A 42 -5.46 5.16 -2.95
N ASP A 43 -5.74 6.28 -3.62
CA ASP A 43 -5.62 6.40 -5.09
C ASP A 43 -4.16 6.16 -5.55
N ILE A 44 -3.17 6.69 -4.81
CA ILE A 44 -1.75 6.47 -5.11
C ILE A 44 -1.37 4.99 -4.90
N VAL A 45 -1.84 4.38 -3.82
CA VAL A 45 -1.58 2.96 -3.52
C VAL A 45 -2.21 2.05 -4.59
N GLU A 46 -3.45 2.33 -5.00
CA GLU A 46 -4.13 1.62 -6.09
C GLU A 46 -3.37 1.74 -7.41
N SER A 47 -2.87 2.94 -7.72
CA SER A 47 -2.08 3.19 -8.94
C SER A 47 -0.79 2.37 -9.02
N CYS A 48 -0.27 1.90 -7.87
CA CYS A 48 0.89 1.01 -7.80
C CYS A 48 0.54 -0.46 -8.02
N GLY A 49 -0.74 -0.78 -8.26
CA GLY A 49 -1.25 -2.13 -8.46
C GLY A 49 -1.51 -2.89 -7.16
N VAL A 50 -1.73 -2.18 -6.06
CA VAL A 50 -2.19 -2.75 -4.80
C VAL A 50 -3.72 -2.75 -4.80
N ASP A 51 -4.32 -3.90 -4.49
CA ASP A 51 -5.77 -3.98 -4.28
C ASP A 51 -6.11 -3.28 -2.96
N VAL A 52 -6.86 -2.17 -3.05
CA VAL A 52 -7.20 -1.34 -1.89
C VAL A 52 -8.14 -2.07 -0.92
N ASP A 53 -9.07 -2.87 -1.44
CA ASP A 53 -10.02 -3.60 -0.60
C ASP A 53 -9.28 -4.65 0.23
N GLU A 54 -8.40 -5.43 -0.41
CA GLU A 54 -7.54 -6.41 0.28
C GLU A 54 -6.59 -5.73 1.27
N TYR A 55 -5.99 -4.61 0.87
CA TYR A 55 -5.08 -3.84 1.71
C TYR A 55 -5.75 -3.36 3.00
N LEU A 56 -6.96 -2.80 2.90
CA LEU A 56 -7.73 -2.34 4.06
C LEU A 56 -8.19 -3.50 4.94
N GLU A 57 -8.56 -4.65 4.36
CA GLU A 57 -8.88 -5.86 5.10
C GLU A 57 -7.68 -6.33 5.93
N ILE A 58 -6.48 -6.39 5.34
CA ILE A 58 -5.24 -6.76 6.04
C ILE A 58 -4.92 -5.78 7.17
N ILE A 59 -5.09 -4.46 6.95
CA ILE A 59 -4.92 -3.48 8.02
C ILE A 59 -5.91 -3.73 9.14
N ASN A 60 -7.17 -3.96 8.81
CA ASN A 60 -8.23 -4.20 9.78
C ASN A 60 -7.91 -5.47 10.61
N GLU A 61 -7.56 -6.59 9.95
CA GLU A 61 -7.08 -7.82 10.61
C GLU A 61 -5.92 -7.52 11.58
N ASN A 62 -4.91 -6.79 11.12
CA ASN A 62 -3.73 -6.44 11.91
C ASN A 62 -4.06 -5.53 13.10
N LEU A 63 -5.03 -4.64 12.97
CA LEU A 63 -5.49 -3.78 14.07
C LEU A 63 -6.28 -4.59 15.10
N TYR A 64 -7.13 -5.53 14.67
CA TYR A 64 -7.85 -6.42 15.58
C TYR A 64 -6.91 -7.33 16.39
N ASP A 65 -5.82 -7.80 15.78
CA ASP A 65 -4.77 -8.59 16.45
C ASP A 65 -4.00 -7.80 17.54
N ILE A 66 -4.11 -6.46 17.58
CA ILE A 66 -3.42 -5.60 18.55
C ILE A 66 -4.30 -5.26 19.77
N VAL A 67 -5.63 -5.45 19.69
CA VAL A 67 -6.62 -5.12 20.75
C VAL A 67 -7.05 -6.38 21.53
#